data_AF-A0A815YF21-F1
#
_entry.id   AF-A0A815YF21-F1
#
_cell.length_a   1.000
_cell.length_b   1.000
_cell.length_c   1.000
_cell.angle_alpha   90.00
_cell.angle_beta   90.00
_cell.angle_gamma   90.00
#
_symmetry.space_group_name_H-M   'P 1'
#
loop_
_entity.id
_entity.type
_entity.pdbx_description
1 polymer ?
#
loop_
_entity_poly.entity_id
_entity_poly.type
_entity_poly.pdbx_seq_one_letter_code
_entity_poly.pdbx_strand_id
1 'polypeptide(L)'
;MPAVEMFARRAKPFPPGSRPPEDNKLIGKQTTVVTDTSSSIEFTKDERVNKTINNDIDNDRYFFIFLLATTYFSDSTSQICVDTIGYSILYLFIRSFYAVTYIMALKPWRTIMFAFGFALTLVPSLNPVITMSLQPN
;
A
#
# COMPACT_ATOMS: atom_id res chain seq x y z
N MET A 1 1.47 43.31 -53.15
CA MET A 1 0.55 42.39 -52.46
C MET A 1 0.94 40.95 -52.78
N PRO A 2 0.80 40.00 -51.84
CA PRO A 2 1.86 39.07 -51.43
C PRO A 2 1.56 37.59 -51.70
N ALA A 3 2.59 36.73 -51.71
CA ALA A 3 2.56 35.30 -51.33
C ALA A 3 4.02 34.78 -51.40
N VAL A 4 4.78 34.73 -50.31
CA VAL A 4 4.85 33.59 -49.39
C VAL A 4 5.17 32.29 -50.14
N GLU A 5 6.44 32.06 -50.45
CA GLU A 5 7.00 30.70 -50.47
C GLU A 5 8.01 30.58 -49.33
N MET A 6 7.44 30.58 -48.13
CA MET A 6 8.10 30.09 -46.93
C MET A 6 7.68 28.62 -46.78
N PHE A 7 8.66 27.77 -46.48
CA PHE A 7 8.54 26.36 -46.04
C PHE A 7 8.34 25.26 -47.08
N ALA A 8 9.45 24.58 -47.43
CA ALA A 8 9.52 23.12 -47.31
C ALA A 8 10.98 22.63 -47.37
N ARG A 9 11.80 22.94 -46.34
CA ARG A 9 12.96 22.07 -46.06
C ARG A 9 12.41 20.76 -45.51
N ARG A 10 12.11 19.82 -46.41
CA ARG A 10 11.67 18.46 -46.08
C ARG A 10 12.75 17.81 -45.21
N ALA A 11 12.50 17.71 -43.92
CA ALA A 11 13.37 17.00 -42.99
C ALA A 11 13.55 15.56 -43.47
N LYS A 12 14.80 15.06 -43.48
CA LYS A 12 15.08 13.67 -43.84
C LYS A 12 14.35 12.75 -42.87
N PRO A 13 13.64 11.71 -43.34
CA PRO A 13 12.97 10.77 -42.46
C PRO A 13 14.00 10.06 -41.57
N PHE A 14 13.65 9.91 -40.29
CA PHE A 14 14.53 9.28 -39.30
C PHE A 14 14.67 7.78 -39.57
N PRO A 15 15.82 7.18 -39.22
CA PRO A 15 16.00 5.73 -39.30
C PRO A 15 14.93 5.01 -38.47
N PRO A 16 14.37 3.89 -38.94
CA PRO A 16 13.39 3.13 -38.20
C PRO A 16 13.97 2.70 -36.84
N GLY A 17 13.33 3.12 -35.75
CA GLY A 17 13.77 2.87 -34.37
C GLY A 17 14.53 4.02 -33.70
N SER A 18 14.85 5.10 -34.43
CA SER A 18 15.44 6.31 -33.83
C SER A 18 14.34 7.26 -33.37
N ARG A 19 14.35 7.66 -32.11
CA ARG A 19 13.41 8.68 -31.60
C ARG A 19 13.77 10.07 -32.13
N PRO A 20 12.78 10.94 -32.35
CA PRO A 20 13.02 12.32 -32.74
C PRO A 20 13.88 13.07 -31.68
N PRO A 21 14.83 13.93 -32.10
CA PRO A 21 15.78 14.58 -31.20
C PRO A 21 15.13 15.55 -30.19
N GLU A 22 13.89 15.98 -30.42
CA GLU A 22 13.09 16.74 -29.45
C GLU A 22 12.73 15.93 -28.19
N ASP A 23 12.67 14.60 -28.29
CA ASP A 23 12.31 13.69 -27.20
C ASP A 23 13.46 13.54 -26.18
N ASN A 24 14.69 13.95 -26.56
CA ASN A 24 15.86 13.91 -25.68
C ASN A 24 15.80 14.94 -24.53
N LYS A 25 14.93 15.95 -24.61
CA LYS A 25 14.73 16.94 -23.54
C LYS A 25 13.83 16.44 -22.42
N LEU A 26 13.18 15.28 -22.58
CA LEU A 26 12.40 14.60 -21.54
C LEU A 26 13.23 13.54 -20.80
N ILE A 27 14.48 13.30 -21.22
CA ILE A 27 15.43 12.35 -20.62
C ILE A 27 16.10 12.96 -19.38
N GLY A 28 15.28 13.48 -18.47
CA GLY A 28 15.62 13.63 -17.05
C GLY A 28 14.85 12.65 -16.17
N LYS A 29 13.87 11.92 -16.72
CA LYS A 29 12.97 11.06 -15.94
C LYS A 29 12.33 9.98 -16.82
N GLN A 30 13.11 9.02 -17.34
CA GLN A 30 12.70 7.62 -17.57
C GLN A 30 13.73 6.88 -18.43
N THR A 31 14.44 5.97 -17.78
CA THR A 31 15.27 4.89 -18.34
C THR A 31 14.75 3.67 -17.58
N THR A 32 14.23 2.57 -18.11
CA THR A 32 14.13 1.99 -19.45
C THR A 32 13.14 0.82 -19.33
N VAL A 33 12.40 0.51 -20.39
CA VAL A 33 11.62 -0.74 -20.60
C VAL A 33 12.18 -1.25 -21.95
N VAL A 34 12.69 -2.45 -22.20
CA VAL A 34 12.33 -3.85 -21.87
C VAL A 34 13.58 -4.72 -22.10
N THR A 35 13.82 -5.77 -21.31
CA THR A 35 14.29 -7.07 -21.84
C THR A 35 13.81 -8.16 -20.87
N ASP A 36 13.05 -9.12 -21.41
CA ASP A 36 12.71 -10.36 -20.71
C ASP A 36 14.00 -11.09 -20.30
N THR A 37 14.34 -10.93 -19.04
CA THR A 37 15.16 -11.87 -18.30
C THR A 37 14.50 -11.89 -16.94
N SER A 38 14.31 -13.07 -16.38
CA SER A 38 13.82 -13.29 -15.02
C SER A 38 14.81 -12.70 -14.02
N SER A 39 14.98 -11.38 -14.01
CA SER A 39 15.57 -10.65 -12.92
C SER A 39 14.53 -10.76 -11.82
N SER A 40 14.71 -11.77 -10.98
CA SER A 40 14.26 -11.67 -9.61
C SER A 40 14.68 -10.27 -9.16
N ILE A 41 13.72 -9.35 -9.06
CA ILE A 41 13.95 -8.04 -8.47
C ILE A 41 14.35 -8.39 -7.04
N GLU A 42 15.66 -8.54 -6.83
CA GLU A 42 16.25 -8.75 -5.54
C GLU A 42 16.14 -7.38 -4.87
N PHE A 43 14.94 -7.11 -4.39
CA PHE A 43 14.65 -6.01 -3.50
C PHE A 43 15.72 -6.06 -2.41
N THR A 44 16.61 -5.06 -2.41
CA THR A 44 17.58 -4.86 -1.33
C THR A 44 16.82 -4.95 -0.01
N LYS A 45 17.39 -5.63 0.98
CA LYS A 45 16.73 -5.87 2.29
C LYS A 45 16.15 -4.58 2.86
N ASP A 46 16.83 -3.45 2.67
CA ASP A 46 16.43 -2.11 3.10
C ASP A 46 15.11 -1.64 2.47
N GLU A 47 14.87 -1.94 1.20
CA GLU A 47 13.62 -1.55 0.53
C GLU A 47 12.43 -2.38 1.05
N ARG A 48 12.66 -3.64 1.41
CA ARG A 48 11.61 -4.49 2.03
C ARG A 48 11.27 -4.02 3.44
N VAL A 49 12.28 -3.66 4.21
CA VAL A 49 12.11 -3.10 5.55
C VAL A 49 11.32 -1.79 5.47
N ASN A 50 11.71 -0.88 4.57
CA ASN A 50 11.03 0.40 4.43
C ASN A 50 9.56 0.25 4.00
N LYS A 51 9.26 -0.72 3.11
CA LYS A 51 7.87 -1.04 2.75
C LYS A 51 7.06 -1.61 3.91
N THR A 52 7.69 -2.44 4.75
CA THR A 52 7.04 -3.01 5.94
C THR A 52 6.71 -1.89 6.93
N ILE A 53 7.69 -1.01 7.22
CA ILE A 53 7.50 0.13 8.12
C ILE A 53 6.38 1.05 7.63
N ASN A 54 6.36 1.42 6.35
CA ASN A 54 5.31 2.27 5.81
C ASN A 54 3.92 1.61 5.91
N ASN A 55 3.84 0.30 5.65
CA ASN A 55 2.59 -0.45 5.78
C ASN A 55 2.13 -0.58 7.24
N ASP A 56 3.06 -0.74 8.19
CA ASP A 56 2.76 -0.75 9.61
C ASP A 56 2.27 0.61 10.08
N ILE A 57 2.96 1.71 9.73
CA ILE A 57 2.55 3.08 10.07
C ILE A 57 1.13 3.39 9.63
N ASP A 58 0.79 3.11 8.37
CA ASP A 58 -0.54 3.44 7.85
C ASP A 58 -1.62 2.63 8.56
N ASN A 59 -1.41 1.33 8.74
CA ASN A 59 -2.44 0.45 9.26
C ASN A 59 -2.50 0.45 10.80
N ASP A 60 -1.43 0.81 11.51
CA ASP A 60 -1.43 1.10 12.95
C ASP A 60 -2.20 2.39 13.27
N ARG A 61 -2.07 3.44 12.44
CA ARG A 61 -2.88 4.65 12.59
C ARG A 61 -4.37 4.34 12.59
N TYR A 62 -4.83 3.54 11.62
CA TYR A 62 -6.24 3.11 11.58
C TYR A 62 -6.61 2.25 12.79
N PHE A 63 -5.75 1.31 13.17
CA PHE A 63 -5.99 0.49 14.36
C PHE A 63 -6.15 1.33 15.63
N PHE A 64 -5.28 2.32 15.87
CA PHE A 64 -5.40 3.19 17.04
C PHE A 64 -6.66 4.06 17.02
N ILE A 65 -7.07 4.55 15.85
CA ILE A 65 -8.34 5.29 15.72
C ILE A 65 -9.51 4.38 16.10
N PHE A 66 -9.54 3.14 15.60
CA PHE A 66 -10.59 2.18 15.96
C PHE A 66 -10.53 1.75 17.43
N LEU A 67 -9.34 1.55 17.98
CA LEU A 67 -9.14 1.25 19.40
C LEU A 67 -9.72 2.37 20.26
N LEU A 68 -9.37 3.63 19.98
CA LEU A 68 -9.89 4.77 20.73
C LEU A 68 -11.41 4.88 20.60
N ALA A 69 -11.95 4.74 19.38
CA ALA A 69 -13.39 4.77 19.15
C ALA A 69 -14.13 3.67 19.94
N THR A 70 -13.65 2.43 19.86
CA THR A 70 -14.25 1.30 20.59
C THR A 70 -14.15 1.47 22.10
N THR A 71 -13.02 1.96 22.62
CA THR A 71 -12.88 2.25 24.07
C THR A 71 -13.78 3.39 24.53
N TYR A 72 -14.01 4.41 23.71
CA TYR A 72 -14.91 5.53 24.05
C TYR A 72 -16.37 5.08 24.17
N PHE A 73 -16.79 4.14 23.33
CA PHE A 73 -18.14 3.59 23.35
C PHE A 73 -18.32 2.38 24.27
N SER A 74 -17.22 1.84 24.80
CA SER A 74 -17.23 0.67 25.66
C SER A 74 -17.32 1.09 27.13
N ASP A 75 -18.31 0.57 27.85
CA ASP A 75 -18.32 0.68 29.30
C ASP A 75 -17.25 -0.23 29.92
N SER A 76 -16.68 0.17 31.05
CA SER A 76 -15.56 -0.50 31.74
C SER A 76 -15.89 -1.91 32.21
N THR A 77 -17.16 -2.19 32.46
CA THR A 77 -17.71 -3.50 32.83
C THR A 77 -18.26 -4.31 31.67
N SER A 78 -18.26 -3.74 30.45
CA SER A 78 -18.81 -4.42 29.28
C SER A 78 -17.82 -5.47 28.73
N GLN A 79 -18.38 -6.58 28.24
CA GLN A 79 -17.63 -7.62 27.54
C GLN A 79 -16.81 -7.06 26.35
N ILE A 80 -17.31 -5.97 25.75
CA ILE A 80 -16.66 -5.26 24.63
C ILE A 80 -15.26 -4.76 25.02
N CYS A 81 -15.06 -4.30 26.26
CA CYS A 81 -13.76 -3.83 26.73
C CYS A 81 -12.72 -4.96 26.75
N VAL A 82 -13.10 -6.09 27.36
CA VAL A 82 -12.24 -7.28 27.46
C VAL A 82 -11.90 -7.83 26.08
N ASP A 83 -12.90 -7.92 25.20
CA ASP A 83 -12.72 -8.38 23.83
C ASP A 83 -11.79 -7.45 23.06
N THR A 84 -11.96 -6.12 23.18
CA THR A 84 -11.11 -5.11 22.52
C THR A 84 -9.65 -5.23 22.92
N ILE A 85 -9.37 -5.45 24.22
CA ILE A 85 -8.00 -5.70 24.70
C ILE A 85 -7.44 -7.00 24.10
N GLY A 86 -8.23 -8.07 24.08
CA GLY A 86 -7.85 -9.35 23.47
C GLY A 86 -7.51 -9.22 21.98
N TYR A 87 -8.36 -8.55 21.21
CA TYR A 87 -8.13 -8.28 19.79
C TYR A 87 -6.90 -7.41 19.56
N SER A 88 -6.61 -6.47 20.47
CA SER A 88 -5.43 -5.61 20.39
C SER A 88 -4.13 -6.38 20.54
N ILE A 89 -4.08 -7.30 21.51
CA ILE A 89 -2.92 -8.16 21.73
C ILE A 89 -2.72 -9.09 20.52
N LEU A 90 -3.81 -9.69 20.03
CA LEU A 90 -3.76 -10.58 18.88
C LEU A 90 -3.32 -9.85 17.60
N TYR A 91 -3.80 -8.61 17.40
CA TYR A 91 -3.38 -7.75 16.30
C TYR A 91 -1.87 -7.50 16.31
N LEU A 92 -1.30 -7.11 17.46
CA LEU A 92 0.15 -6.91 17.60
C LEU A 92 0.95 -8.17 17.31
N PHE A 93 0.46 -9.33 17.75
CA PHE A 93 1.08 -10.62 17.46
C PHE A 93 1.09 -10.93 15.97
N ILE A 94 -0.06 -10.80 15.28
CA ILE A 94 -0.15 -11.05 13.83
C ILE A 94 0.72 -10.06 13.05
N ARG A 95 0.77 -8.78 13.45
CA ARG A 95 1.62 -7.78 12.79
C ARG A 95 3.11 -8.07 12.96
N SER A 96 3.53 -8.48 14.15
CA SER A 96 4.91 -8.92 14.40
C SER A 96 5.28 -10.09 13.50
N PHE A 97 4.38 -11.07 13.36
CA PHE A 97 4.58 -12.21 12.46
C PHE A 97 4.57 -11.82 10.98
N TYR A 98 3.70 -10.89 10.57
CA TYR A 98 3.69 -10.32 9.23
C TYR A 98 5.02 -9.67 8.88
N ALA A 99 5.57 -8.82 9.77
CA ALA A 99 6.86 -8.17 9.55
C ALA A 99 7.99 -9.20 9.34
N VAL A 100 8.04 -10.25 10.17
CA VAL A 100 9.02 -11.34 10.02
C VAL A 100 8.86 -12.06 8.67
N THR A 101 7.63 -12.46 8.32
CA THR A 101 7.38 -13.15 7.05
C THR A 101 7.65 -12.28 5.82
N TYR A 102 7.46 -10.96 5.93
CA TYR A 102 7.75 -10.00 4.87
C TYR A 102 9.26 -9.85 4.64
N ILE A 103 10.05 -9.71 5.71
CA ILE A 103 11.51 -9.61 5.65
C ILE A 103 12.12 -10.90 5.06
N MET A 104 11.62 -12.06 5.50
CA MET A 104 12.03 -13.37 5.00
C MET A 104 11.50 -13.69 3.59
N ALA A 105 10.65 -12.83 3.02
CA ALA A 105 9.99 -13.02 1.72
C ALA A 105 9.27 -14.38 1.57
N LEU A 106 8.67 -14.86 2.66
CA LEU A 106 7.92 -16.11 2.71
C LEU A 106 6.57 -15.93 2.00
N LYS A 107 6.50 -16.32 0.72
CA LYS A 107 5.24 -16.51 -0.01
C LYS A 107 4.73 -17.93 0.28
N PRO A 108 3.44 -18.14 0.63
CA PRO A 108 2.29 -17.23 0.56
C PRO A 108 1.95 -16.50 1.88
N TRP A 109 2.70 -16.77 2.95
CA TRP A 109 2.40 -16.32 4.32
C TRP A 109 2.19 -14.83 4.45
N ARG A 110 2.92 -14.01 3.68
CA ARG A 110 2.73 -12.56 3.64
C ARG A 110 1.28 -12.15 3.36
N THR A 111 0.61 -12.79 2.39
CA THR A 111 -0.76 -12.42 2.00
C THR A 111 -1.77 -12.90 3.03
N ILE A 112 -1.57 -14.09 3.59
CA ILE A 112 -2.44 -14.67 4.61
C ILE A 112 -2.41 -13.79 5.87
N MET A 113 -1.20 -13.41 6.32
CA MET A 113 -1.03 -12.58 7.51
C MET A 113 -1.54 -11.16 7.32
N PHE A 114 -1.41 -10.60 6.11
CA PHE A 114 -2.04 -9.33 5.78
C PHE A 114 -3.58 -9.40 5.87
N ALA A 115 -4.19 -10.43 5.29
CA ALA A 115 -5.64 -10.61 5.34
C ALA A 115 -6.15 -10.83 6.77
N PHE A 116 -5.43 -11.62 7.57
CA PHE A 116 -5.75 -11.81 8.99
C PHE A 116 -5.62 -10.51 9.79
N GLY A 117 -4.54 -9.75 9.59
CA GLY A 117 -4.36 -8.45 10.26
C GLY A 117 -5.46 -7.45 9.90
N PHE A 118 -5.91 -7.44 8.64
CA PHE A 118 -7.03 -6.60 8.20
C PHE A 118 -8.39 -7.06 8.76
N ALA A 119 -8.62 -8.37 8.87
CA ALA A 119 -9.84 -8.88 9.49
C ALA A 119 -9.90 -8.51 10.99
N LEU A 120 -8.76 -8.55 11.68
CA LEU A 120 -8.66 -8.19 13.10
C LEU A 120 -8.88 -6.69 13.38
N THR A 121 -8.65 -5.81 12.42
CA THR A 121 -9.02 -4.39 12.58
C THR A 121 -10.51 -4.15 12.30
N LEU A 122 -11.10 -4.90 11.35
CA LEU A 122 -12.48 -4.70 10.90
C LEU A 122 -13.52 -5.32 11.85
N VAL A 123 -13.31 -6.54 12.33
CA VAL A 123 -14.29 -7.26 13.17
C VAL A 123 -14.62 -6.52 14.48
N PRO A 124 -13.63 -6.11 15.31
CA PRO A 124 -13.92 -5.42 16.56
C PRO A 124 -14.45 -4.00 16.35
N SER A 125 -14.19 -3.36 15.21
CA SER A 125 -14.75 -2.03 14.92
C SER A 125 -16.23 -2.07 14.53
N LEU A 126 -16.70 -3.17 13.90
CA LEU A 126 -18.11 -3.33 13.53
C LEU A 126 -19.00 -3.74 14.70
N ASN A 127 -18.49 -4.53 15.65
CA ASN A 127 -19.27 -5.03 16.78
C ASN A 127 -19.97 -3.93 17.62
N PRO A 128 -19.28 -2.85 18.06
CA PRO A 128 -19.94 -1.77 18.79
C PRO A 128 -20.94 -1.00 17.92
N VAL A 129 -20.67 -0.81 16.63
CA VAL A 129 -21.60 -0.14 15.68
C VAL A 129 -22.91 -0.92 15.55
N ILE A 130 -22.83 -2.25 15.41
CA ILE A 130 -24.01 -3.13 15.35
C ILE A 130 -24.74 -3.13 16.70
N THR A 131 -24.00 -3.16 17.80
CA THR A 131 -24.61 -3.15 19.14
C THR A 131 -25.40 -1.87 19.37
N MET A 132 -24.88 -0.73 18.96
CA MET A 132 -25.57 0.56 19.04
C MET A 132 -26.77 0.67 18.10
N SER A 133 -26.74 0.05 16.92
CA SER A 133 -27.88 0.09 15.99
C SER A 133 -29.06 -0.78 16.43
N LEU A 134 -28.82 -1.76 17.31
CA LEU A 134 -29.83 -2.67 17.83
C LEU A 134 -30.45 -2.21 19.16
N GLN A 135 -29.88 -1.20 19.83
CA GLN A 135 -30.50 -0.63 21.03
C GLN A 135 -31.74 0.19 20.63
N PRO A 136 -32.95 -0.20 21.07
CA PRO A 136 -34.12 0.66 20.88
C PRO A 136 -33.93 1.94 21.70
N ASN A 137 -34.12 3.08 21.05
CA ASN A 137 -34.13 4.40 21.70
C ASN A 137 -35.14 4.45 22.86
#